data_AF-W4VH28-F1
#
_entry.id   AF-W4VH28-F1
#
_cell.length_a   1.000
_cell.length_b   1.000
_cell.length_c   1.000
_cell.angle_alpha   90.00
_cell.angle_beta   90.00
_cell.angle_gamma   90.00
#
_symmetry.space_group_name_H-M   'P 1'
#
loop_
_entity.id
_entity.type
_entity.pdbx_description
1 polymer ?
#
loop_
_entity_poly.entity_id
_entity_poly.type
_entity_poly.pdbx_seq_one_letter_code
_entity_poly.pdbx_strand_id
1 'polypeptide(L)'
;MGGYMETEARHVPVELELEEKISIIAASCMLIGMRLHSLIFASLSHTPFVAISYDPKIDSFAQLVNQPIGANVNESNWSENELYEIVNDVYENVDDYHSLLKNHVEPLKRDALQTAQLALDTFQ
;
A
#
# COMPACT_ATOMS: atom_id res chain seq x y z
N MET A 1 -14.73 -16.99 10.02
CA MET A 1 -15.75 -17.60 9.15
C MET A 1 -15.54 -17.02 7.77
N GLY A 2 -14.76 -17.69 6.91
CA GLY A 2 -14.31 -17.13 5.64
C GLY A 2 -15.49 -16.92 4.69
N GLY A 3 -15.88 -15.67 4.47
CA GLY A 3 -16.84 -15.31 3.44
C GLY A 3 -16.22 -15.58 2.08
N TYR A 4 -16.88 -16.39 1.25
CA TYR A 4 -16.50 -16.53 -0.15
C TYR A 4 -16.60 -15.15 -0.83
N MET A 5 -15.67 -14.86 -1.75
CA MET A 5 -15.76 -13.67 -2.59
C MET A 5 -17.10 -13.69 -3.34
N GLU A 6 -18.02 -12.79 -3.01
CA GLU A 6 -19.36 -12.75 -3.63
C GLU A 6 -19.31 -12.29 -5.10
N THR A 7 -18.19 -11.68 -5.49
CA THR A 7 -17.92 -11.16 -6.83
C THR A 7 -16.74 -11.89 -7.46
N GLU A 8 -16.85 -12.18 -8.75
CA GLU A 8 -15.75 -12.78 -9.53
C GLU A 8 -14.51 -11.89 -9.57
N ALA A 9 -13.33 -12.53 -9.67
CA ALA A 9 -12.08 -11.84 -9.83
C ALA A 9 -12.10 -11.00 -11.13
N ARG A 10 -11.91 -9.69 -10.99
CA ARG A 10 -11.90 -8.76 -12.12
C ARG A 10 -10.48 -8.55 -12.61
N HIS A 11 -10.18 -8.97 -13.83
CA HIS A 11 -8.98 -8.51 -14.53
C HIS A 11 -9.19 -7.08 -15.04
N VAL A 12 -8.28 -6.19 -14.70
CA VAL A 12 -8.32 -4.78 -15.11
C VAL A 12 -7.44 -4.59 -16.36
N PRO A 13 -7.89 -3.88 -17.41
CA PRO A 13 -7.09 -3.64 -18.61
C PRO A 13 -5.73 -2.98 -18.32
N VAL A 14 -4.74 -3.29 -19.14
CA VAL A 14 -3.36 -2.76 -18.98
C VAL A 14 -3.29 -1.28 -19.37
N GLU A 15 -4.05 -0.87 -20.38
CA GLU A 15 -4.18 0.49 -20.91
C GLU A 15 -5.21 1.29 -20.11
N LEU A 16 -4.94 1.50 -18.82
CA LEU A 16 -5.64 2.50 -18.03
C LEU A 16 -4.73 3.71 -17.81
N GLU A 17 -5.35 4.88 -17.80
CA GLU A 17 -4.70 6.11 -17.38
C GLU A 17 -4.34 6.03 -15.89
N LEU A 18 -3.39 6.86 -15.47
CA LEU A 18 -2.88 6.82 -14.10
C LEU A 18 -3.99 7.10 -13.07
N GLU A 19 -4.85 8.06 -13.37
CA GLU A 19 -5.97 8.46 -12.52
C GLU A 19 -6.96 7.32 -12.32
N GLU A 20 -7.20 6.51 -13.35
CA GLU A 20 -8.10 5.35 -13.28
C GLU A 20 -7.50 4.25 -12.39
N LYS A 21 -6.19 4.00 -12.51
CA LYS A 21 -5.49 3.03 -11.64
C LYS A 21 -5.56 3.46 -10.17
N ILE A 22 -5.32 4.74 -9.89
CA ILE A 22 -5.44 5.29 -8.53
C ILE A 22 -6.88 5.18 -8.03
N SER A 23 -7.87 5.48 -8.87
CA SER A 23 -9.29 5.41 -8.50
C SER A 23 -9.71 3.99 -8.13
N ILE A 24 -9.21 2.97 -8.84
CA ILE A 24 -9.48 1.57 -8.51
C ILE A 24 -8.87 1.20 -7.15
N ILE A 25 -7.62 1.61 -6.89
CA ILE A 25 -6.95 1.37 -5.60
C ILE A 25 -7.72 2.08 -4.47
N ALA A 26 -8.12 3.34 -4.68
CA ALA A 26 -8.88 4.12 -3.70
C ALA A 26 -10.27 3.55 -3.40
N ALA A 27 -10.90 2.87 -4.36
CA ALA A 27 -12.19 2.21 -4.19
C ALA A 27 -12.08 0.81 -3.56
N SER A 28 -10.87 0.28 -3.39
CA SER A 28 -10.62 -1.03 -2.78
C SER A 28 -10.60 -0.92 -1.26
N CYS A 29 -11.06 -1.96 -0.56
CA CYS A 29 -10.96 -2.00 0.91
C CYS A 29 -9.50 -2.11 1.38
N MET A 30 -8.69 -2.90 0.67
CA MET A 30 -7.25 -3.04 0.90
C MET A 30 -6.55 -3.41 -0.40
N LEU A 31 -5.23 -3.25 -0.43
CA LEU A 31 -4.35 -3.68 -1.52
C LEU A 31 -3.37 -4.75 -1.05
N ILE A 32 -3.11 -5.77 -1.87
CA ILE A 32 -1.95 -6.66 -1.73
C ILE A 32 -1.06 -6.40 -2.92
N GLY A 33 0.19 -5.99 -2.68
CA GLY A 33 1.03 -5.53 -3.78
C GLY A 33 2.52 -5.65 -3.50
N MET A 34 3.28 -5.96 -4.54
CA MET A 34 4.74 -5.94 -4.49
C MET A 34 5.33 -4.66 -5.06
N ARG A 35 4.63 -3.94 -5.93
CA ARG A 35 5.22 -2.84 -6.71
C ARG A 35 5.17 -1.51 -5.95
N LEU A 36 6.32 -0.84 -5.81
CA LEU A 36 6.41 0.43 -5.06
C LEU A 36 5.34 1.47 -5.46
N HIS A 37 5.11 1.67 -6.76
CA HIS A 37 4.13 2.66 -7.22
C HIS A 37 2.69 2.35 -6.75
N SER A 38 2.27 1.08 -6.75
CA SER A 38 0.94 0.74 -6.25
C SER A 38 0.82 1.00 -4.75
N LEU A 39 1.90 0.75 -3.99
CA LEU A 39 1.94 1.05 -2.55
C LEU A 39 1.90 2.56 -2.29
N ILE A 40 2.63 3.36 -3.07
CA ILE A 40 2.57 4.83 -3.00
C ILE A 40 1.14 5.32 -3.28
N PHE A 41 0.49 4.82 -4.32
CA PHE A 41 -0.88 5.22 -4.66
C PHE A 41 -1.90 4.79 -3.60
N ALA A 42 -1.73 3.60 -3.01
CA ALA A 42 -2.52 3.16 -1.87
C ALA A 42 -2.34 4.09 -0.66
N SER A 43 -1.10 4.44 -0.32
CA SER A 43 -0.81 5.42 0.74
C SER A 43 -1.47 6.78 0.49
N LEU A 44 -1.39 7.30 -0.73
CA LEU A 44 -1.98 8.60 -1.08
C LEU A 44 -3.51 8.61 -1.05
N SER A 45 -4.14 7.46 -1.31
CA SER A 45 -5.58 7.27 -1.19
C SER A 45 -6.02 6.76 0.18
N HIS A 46 -5.07 6.55 1.10
CA HIS A 46 -5.26 5.95 2.41
C HIS A 46 -5.85 4.53 2.39
N THR A 47 -5.70 3.81 1.28
CA THR A 47 -6.07 2.39 1.19
C THR A 47 -5.03 1.54 1.93
N PRO A 48 -5.40 0.80 3.00
CA PRO A 48 -4.51 -0.14 3.68
C PRO A 48 -3.90 -1.16 2.74
N PHE A 49 -2.69 -1.63 3.03
CA PHE A 49 -2.07 -2.64 2.20
C PHE A 49 -1.16 -3.61 2.94
N VAL A 50 -1.00 -4.79 2.33
CA VAL A 50 0.04 -5.76 2.67
C VAL A 50 1.08 -5.77 1.56
N ALA A 51 2.32 -5.45 1.92
CA ALA A 51 3.43 -5.45 0.98
C ALA A 51 3.98 -6.85 0.77
N ILE A 52 4.29 -7.19 -0.48
CA ILE A 52 5.10 -8.37 -0.82
C ILE A 52 6.48 -7.87 -1.21
N SER A 53 7.45 -8.10 -0.35
CA SER A 53 8.81 -7.62 -0.56
C SER A 53 9.54 -8.43 -1.63
N TYR A 54 10.35 -7.74 -2.41
CA TYR A 54 11.30 -8.31 -3.37
C TYR A 54 12.55 -7.44 -3.56
N ASP A 55 12.54 -6.23 -3.00
CA ASP A 55 13.56 -5.20 -3.15
C ASP A 55 13.54 -4.33 -1.88
N PRO A 56 14.70 -3.95 -1.31
CA PRO A 56 14.78 -3.17 -0.07
C PRO A 56 13.95 -1.88 -0.05
N LYS A 57 13.64 -1.31 -1.22
CA LYS A 57 12.77 -0.12 -1.30
C LYS A 57 11.33 -0.39 -0.89
N ILE A 58 10.84 -1.61 -1.09
CA ILE A 58 9.50 -2.03 -0.69
C ILE A 58 9.44 -2.09 0.84
N ASP A 59 10.44 -2.71 1.46
CA ASP A 59 10.56 -2.79 2.91
C ASP A 59 10.63 -1.39 3.53
N SER A 60 11.53 -0.57 3.00
CA SER A 60 11.73 0.81 3.46
C SER A 60 10.46 1.63 3.37
N PHE A 61 9.70 1.50 2.26
CA PHE A 61 8.45 2.22 2.09
C PHE A 61 7.34 1.70 3.02
N ALA A 62 7.16 0.38 3.13
CA ALA A 62 6.16 -0.21 4.01
C ALA A 62 6.39 0.18 5.47
N GLN A 63 7.66 0.15 5.92
CA GLN A 63 8.04 0.63 7.26
C GLN A 63 7.79 2.13 7.43
N LEU A 64 8.13 2.95 6.43
CA LEU A 64 7.94 4.41 6.46
C LEU A 64 6.46 4.79 6.68
N VAL A 65 5.53 4.07 6.03
CA VAL A 65 4.09 4.33 6.16
C VAL A 65 3.39 3.39 7.16
N ASN A 66 4.17 2.63 7.93
CA ASN A 66 3.71 1.70 8.96
C ASN A 66 2.65 0.69 8.47
N GLN A 67 3.00 -0.06 7.42
CA GLN A 67 2.18 -1.13 6.84
C GLN A 67 2.94 -2.46 6.86
N PRO A 68 2.24 -3.60 7.00
CA PRO A 68 2.87 -4.90 7.15
C PRO A 68 3.49 -5.41 5.84
N ILE A 69 4.53 -6.22 6.00
CA ILE A 69 5.15 -7.00 4.92
C ILE A 69 4.71 -8.45 5.13
N GLY A 70 3.93 -8.98 4.19
CA GLY A 70 3.33 -10.32 4.30
C GLY A 70 4.28 -11.44 3.88
N ALA A 71 5.21 -11.17 2.98
CA ALA A 71 6.20 -12.13 2.50
C ALA A 71 7.39 -11.42 1.84
N ASN A 72 8.53 -12.10 1.75
CA ASN A 72 9.66 -11.71 0.91
C ASN A 72 9.93 -12.80 -0.13
N VAL A 73 9.80 -12.47 -1.42
CA VAL A 73 9.95 -13.46 -2.51
C VAL A 73 11.37 -14.01 -2.63
N ASN A 74 12.37 -13.31 -2.09
CA ASN A 74 13.77 -13.74 -2.12
C ASN A 74 14.13 -14.64 -0.93
N GLU A 75 13.24 -14.78 0.04
CA GLU A 75 13.44 -15.61 1.22
C GLU A 75 12.58 -16.88 1.12
N SER A 76 13.08 -17.97 1.68
CA SER A 76 12.39 -19.27 1.69
C SER A 76 11.72 -19.59 3.04
N ASN A 77 11.73 -18.64 3.97
CA ASN A 77 11.27 -18.79 5.36
C ASN A 77 9.83 -18.31 5.59
N TRP A 78 9.15 -17.78 4.58
CA TRP A 78 7.74 -17.39 4.69
C TRP A 78 6.83 -18.58 4.36
N SER A 79 5.64 -18.59 4.95
CA SER A 79 4.60 -19.59 4.69
C SER A 79 3.30 -18.98 4.18
N GLU A 80 2.52 -19.80 3.48
CA GLU A 80 1.16 -19.43 3.03
C GLU A 80 0.24 -19.06 4.20
N ASN A 81 0.40 -19.72 5.35
CA ASN A 81 -0.39 -19.46 6.55
C ASN A 81 -0.04 -18.11 7.17
N GLU A 82 1.25 -17.76 7.30
CA GLU A 82 1.67 -16.46 7.81
C GLU A 82 1.18 -15.32 6.91
N LEU A 83 1.32 -15.47 5.59
CA LEU A 83 0.80 -14.48 4.64
C LEU A 83 -0.72 -14.33 4.78
N TYR A 84 -1.44 -15.45 4.88
CA TYR A 84 -2.89 -15.45 5.08
C TYR A 84 -3.29 -14.75 6.38
N GLU A 85 -2.62 -15.04 7.49
CA GLU A 85 -2.90 -14.43 8.79
C GLU A 85 -2.70 -12.91 8.76
N ILE A 86 -1.59 -12.44 8.17
CA ILE A 86 -1.31 -11.01 8.01
C ILE A 86 -2.35 -10.33 7.13
N VAL A 87 -2.72 -10.94 6.01
CA VAL A 87 -3.76 -10.40 5.12
C VAL A 87 -5.11 -10.35 5.81
N ASN A 88 -5.49 -11.40 6.54
CA ASN A 88 -6.76 -11.47 7.25
C ASN A 88 -6.83 -10.47 8.41
N ASP A 89 -5.73 -10.25 9.14
CA ASP A 89 -5.63 -9.25 10.19
C ASP A 89 -5.86 -7.83 9.66
N VAL A 90 -5.23 -7.48 8.52
CA VAL A 90 -5.45 -6.18 7.87
C VAL A 90 -6.88 -6.05 7.36
N TYR A 91 -7.45 -7.12 6.81
CA TYR A 91 -8.82 -7.13 6.29
C TYR A 91 -9.88 -6.98 7.40
N GLU A 92 -9.73 -7.70 8.51
CA GLU A 92 -10.66 -7.64 9.65
C GLU A 92 -10.57 -6.30 10.40
N ASN A 93 -9.40 -5.64 10.37
CA ASN A 93 -9.14 -4.37 11.05
C ASN A 93 -8.92 -3.20 10.08
N VAL A 94 -9.58 -3.21 8.92
CA VAL A 94 -9.31 -2.27 7.82
C VAL A 94 -9.45 -0.79 8.23
N ASP A 95 -10.41 -0.48 9.09
CA ASP A 95 -10.65 0.89 9.58
C ASP A 95 -9.50 1.40 10.47
N ASP A 96 -8.93 0.51 11.28
CA ASP A 96 -7.79 0.81 12.15
C ASP A 96 -6.54 1.03 11.31
N TYR A 97 -6.29 0.14 10.33
CA TYR A 97 -5.18 0.30 9.38
C TYR A 97 -5.31 1.55 8.53
N HIS A 98 -6.53 1.90 8.07
CA HIS A 98 -6.78 3.13 7.32
C HIS A 98 -6.43 4.36 8.18
N SER A 99 -6.89 4.38 9.43
CA SER A 99 -6.63 5.48 10.36
C SER A 99 -5.13 5.59 10.68
N LEU A 100 -4.46 4.46 10.90
CA LEU A 100 -3.03 4.39 11.16
C LEU A 100 -2.22 4.91 9.96
N LEU A 101 -2.52 4.40 8.76
CA LEU A 101 -1.86 4.79 7.51
C LEU A 101 -2.01 6.29 7.27
N LYS A 102 -3.24 6.81 7.37
CA LYS A 102 -3.52 8.25 7.22
C LYS A 102 -2.70 9.10 8.18
N ASN A 103 -2.60 8.70 9.45
CA ASN A 103 -1.83 9.43 10.46
C ASN A 103 -0.32 9.47 10.15
N HIS A 104 0.23 8.44 9.49
CA HIS A 104 1.64 8.41 9.07
C HIS A 104 1.89 9.15 7.75
N VAL A 105 0.98 9.01 6.78
CA VAL A 105 1.15 9.57 5.42
C VAL A 105 0.94 11.07 5.38
N GLU A 106 -0.04 11.61 6.12
CA GLU A 106 -0.37 13.03 6.08
C GLU A 106 0.81 13.96 6.46
N PRO A 107 1.58 13.70 7.53
CA PRO A 107 2.82 14.42 7.81
C PRO A 107 3.85 14.30 6.68
N LEU A 108 4.12 13.07 6.21
CA LEU A 108 5.11 12.81 5.14
C LEU A 108 4.77 13.57 3.85
N LYS A 109 3.49 13.67 3.51
CA LYS A 109 3.01 14.43 2.36
C LYS A 109 3.28 15.92 2.51
N ARG A 110 3.10 16.48 3.71
CA ARG A 110 3.41 17.89 4.00
C ARG A 110 4.92 18.14 3.91
N ASP A 111 5.72 17.26 4.49
CA ASP A 111 7.18 17.38 4.48
C ASP A 111 7.74 17.30 3.05
N ALA A 112 7.20 16.41 2.22
CA ALA A 112 7.56 16.31 0.80
C ALA A 112 7.26 17.61 0.02
N LEU A 113 6.09 18.22 0.27
CA LEU A 113 5.72 19.50 -0.35
C LEU A 113 6.61 20.65 0.13
N GLN A 114 6.92 20.70 1.43
CA GLN A 114 7.84 21.71 1.98
C GLN A 114 9.24 21.57 1.41
N THR A 115 9.74 20.34 1.28
CA THR A 115 11.05 20.06 0.69
C THR A 115 11.10 20.54 -0.76
N ALA A 116 10.05 20.27 -1.55
CA ALA A 116 9.96 20.75 -2.92
C ALA A 116 9.95 22.29 -3.00
N GLN A 117 9.22 22.95 -2.10
CA GLN A 117 9.20 24.42 -2.03
C GLN A 117 10.57 25.00 -1.69
N LEU A 118 11.24 24.48 -0.66
CA LEU A 118 12.57 24.95 -0.25
C LEU A 118 13.61 24.79 -1.37
N ALA A 119 13.53 23.69 -2.13
CA ALA A 119 14.40 23.49 -3.28
C ALA A 119 14.19 24.59 -4.32
N LEU A 120 12.94 24.94 -4.65
CA LEU A 120 12.64 26.04 -5.59
C LEU A 120 13.16 27.39 -5.07
N ASP A 121 13.00 27.65 -3.78
CA ASP A 121 13.44 28.91 -3.15
C ASP A 121 14.97 29.05 -3.10
N THR A 122 15.71 27.92 -3.06
CA THR A 122 17.19 27.90 -3.05
C THR A 122 17.78 28.23 -4.43
N PHE A 123 17.03 28.01 -5.50
CA PHE A 123 17.46 28.30 -6.89
C PHE A 123 16.98 29.66 -7.41
N GLN A 124 16.42 30.52 -6.55
CA GLN A 124 16.09 31.93 -6.83
C GLN A 124 17.20 32.87 -6.38
#